data_AF-A0A8T5N7P1-F1
#
_entry.id   AF-A0A8T5N7P1-F1
#
_cell.length_a   1.000
_cell.length_b   1.000
_cell.length_c   1.000
_cell.angle_alpha   90.00
_cell.angle_beta   90.00
_cell.angle_gamma   90.00
#
_symmetry.space_group_name_H-M   'P 1'
#
loop_
_entity.id
_entity.type
_entity.pdbx_description
1 polymer ?
#
loop_
_entity_poly.entity_id
_entity_poly.type
_entity_poly.pdbx_seq_one_letter_code
_entity_poly.pdbx_strand_id
1 'polypeptide(L)'
;MSIKNIRERLEGSYKLIRIKRIKLGFFSIEMALGLVLGFTMAFMFGAKFEPFYIPLDMFLFIILIMLLVITIEAIYFKGLEIRYTRNKSRKFLMARNAIRRSMIIIAVSGLCILFLMLPQSHDRISDTYAPSSDGPITVPAGETIRDEYFMTQDSMGLTRVNYIRIEVDNYTNDVDLNLNTVPGVVAIWQPNPDTIYEFSRLAEHSDMQNSIYIVVENTAATGNISFTYSVTSEVSPFLKLYIPALALAFIVVQFAAISIMYPIRETYASSSIYSKKYVAKTDAGEYSVKQIKKTHKETEEIMLDEVLDMELPPEPATPKPQPQARIIEPEMARARGKVDDDLVEEADVKCSGCGEMNSAHAAMCFSCGNPMAAMEAVAINPIEYLRKGETFAKAGKYEDAITCYDETLKHDAVNEIALLRKGEALHKLGKWGSAVQYVNTALKINPNNIDTLILKAKILDDRDRLDKSMEIYSQILALDPENAFAKSKMEKVSQKFVEAAEEAELETAEDILEEFMCVPGIGLARATALYDAGFTSMAMLKKASEEQLVGVKGISKGIAKKIRKGLDGL
;
A
#
# COMPACT_ATOMS: atom_id res chain seq x y z
N MET A 1 -9.69 -7.88 22.68
CA MET A 1 -9.31 -9.07 21.87
C MET A 1 -10.52 -9.71 21.20
N SER A 2 -10.48 -9.93 19.88
CA SER A 2 -11.48 -10.77 19.20
C SER A 2 -10.77 -12.01 18.67
N ILE A 3 -11.24 -13.20 19.05
CA ILE A 3 -10.76 -14.51 18.54
C ILE A 3 -10.76 -14.56 17.01
N LYS A 4 -11.59 -13.72 16.36
CA LYS A 4 -11.58 -13.52 14.91
C LYS A 4 -10.23 -13.01 14.39
N ASN A 5 -9.57 -12.11 15.11
CA ASN A 5 -8.24 -11.58 14.75
C ASN A 5 -7.14 -12.63 14.95
N ILE A 6 -7.21 -13.42 16.03
CA ILE A 6 -6.28 -14.53 16.30
C ILE A 6 -6.42 -15.63 15.23
N ARG A 7 -7.67 -16.01 14.92
CA ARG A 7 -7.96 -16.95 13.83
C ARG A 7 -7.47 -16.43 12.48
N GLU A 8 -7.63 -15.15 12.18
CA GLU A 8 -7.15 -14.55 10.93
C GLU A 8 -5.62 -14.46 10.87
N ARG A 9 -4.91 -14.19 11.99
CA ARG A 9 -3.44 -14.20 12.08
C ARG A 9 -2.83 -15.60 11.99
N LEU A 10 -3.39 -16.56 12.73
CA LEU A 10 -3.04 -17.99 12.62
C LEU A 10 -3.26 -18.52 11.20
N GLU A 11 -4.32 -18.05 10.53
CA GLU A 11 -4.58 -18.43 9.14
C GLU A 11 -3.77 -17.59 8.11
N GLY A 12 -3.14 -16.48 8.50
CA GLY A 12 -2.27 -15.67 7.65
C GLY A 12 -1.63 -14.44 8.31
N SER A 13 -0.35 -14.22 8.02
CA SER A 13 0.48 -13.10 8.53
C SER A 13 -0.21 -11.71 8.45
N TYR A 14 0.13 -10.77 9.34
CA TYR A 14 -0.34 -9.36 9.34
C TYR A 14 -0.34 -8.72 7.93
N LYS A 15 0.65 -9.07 7.10
CA LYS A 15 0.75 -8.67 5.69
C LYS A 15 -0.46 -9.12 4.85
N LEU A 16 -0.99 -10.33 5.05
CA LEU A 16 -2.16 -10.85 4.36
C LEU A 16 -3.44 -10.06 4.68
N ILE A 17 -3.62 -9.66 5.95
CA ILE A 17 -4.78 -8.86 6.38
C ILE A 17 -4.74 -7.48 5.73
N ARG A 18 -3.56 -6.83 5.73
CA ARG A 18 -3.35 -5.55 5.07
C ARG A 18 -3.62 -5.63 3.56
N ILE A 19 -3.15 -6.69 2.90
CA ILE A 19 -3.39 -6.93 1.46
C ILE A 19 -4.89 -7.04 1.18
N LYS A 20 -5.65 -7.80 1.98
CA LYS A 20 -7.11 -7.93 1.79
C LYS A 20 -7.84 -6.60 1.98
N ARG A 21 -7.42 -5.78 2.94
CA ARG A 21 -8.02 -4.46 3.18
C ARG A 21 -7.73 -3.50 2.03
N ILE A 22 -6.48 -3.45 1.57
CA ILE A 22 -6.07 -2.63 0.40
C ILE A 22 -6.85 -3.05 -0.83
N LYS A 23 -6.92 -4.36 -1.11
CA LYS A 23 -7.68 -4.91 -2.23
C LYS A 23 -9.15 -4.51 -2.21
N LEU A 24 -9.81 -4.61 -1.05
CA LEU A 24 -11.22 -4.24 -0.93
C LEU A 24 -11.43 -2.73 -1.18
N GLY A 25 -10.56 -1.89 -0.63
CA GLY A 25 -10.59 -0.44 -0.87
C GLY A 25 -10.38 -0.10 -2.34
N PHE A 26 -9.37 -0.70 -2.96
CA PHE A 26 -9.01 -0.46 -4.36
C PHE A 26 -10.17 -0.83 -5.31
N PHE A 27 -10.74 -2.03 -5.17
CA PHE A 27 -11.86 -2.47 -6.01
C PHE A 27 -13.13 -1.64 -5.79
N SER A 28 -13.36 -1.16 -4.57
CA SER A 28 -14.52 -0.29 -4.29
C SER A 28 -14.37 1.07 -4.99
N ILE A 29 -13.15 1.63 -4.99
CA ILE A 29 -12.84 2.89 -5.66
C ILE A 29 -12.94 2.74 -7.18
N GLU A 30 -12.37 1.68 -7.76
CA GLU A 30 -12.45 1.42 -9.20
C GLU A 30 -13.88 1.17 -9.68
N MET A 31 -14.69 0.44 -8.91
CA MET A 31 -16.09 0.22 -9.24
C MET A 31 -16.88 1.53 -9.22
N ALA A 32 -16.66 2.38 -8.20
CA ALA A 32 -17.28 3.70 -8.14
C ALA A 32 -16.82 4.59 -9.31
N LEU A 33 -15.52 4.59 -9.61
CA LEU A 33 -14.95 5.34 -10.73
C LEU A 33 -15.51 4.87 -12.07
N GLY A 34 -15.63 3.56 -12.28
CA GLY A 34 -16.18 3.00 -13.50
C GLY A 34 -17.65 3.34 -13.72
N LEU A 35 -18.45 3.34 -12.65
CA LEU A 35 -19.86 3.79 -12.71
C LEU A 35 -19.96 5.29 -13.01
N VAL A 36 -19.17 6.11 -12.33
CA VAL A 36 -19.13 7.56 -12.58
C VAL A 36 -18.70 7.84 -14.02
N LEU A 37 -17.61 7.22 -14.48
CA LEU A 37 -17.08 7.44 -15.82
C LEU A 37 -18.04 6.95 -16.91
N GLY A 38 -18.63 5.76 -16.70
CA GLY A 38 -19.68 5.24 -17.59
C GLY A 38 -20.87 6.19 -17.70
N PHE A 39 -21.37 6.71 -16.57
CA PHE A 39 -22.48 7.65 -16.57
C PHE A 39 -22.10 8.99 -17.21
N THR A 40 -20.92 9.54 -16.90
CA THR A 40 -20.45 10.80 -17.52
C THR A 40 -20.32 10.69 -19.03
N MET A 41 -19.83 9.56 -19.54
CA MET A 41 -19.74 9.32 -20.97
C MET A 41 -21.13 9.15 -21.59
N ALA A 42 -22.04 8.42 -20.96
CA ALA A 42 -23.41 8.32 -21.44
C ALA A 42 -24.06 9.71 -21.60
N PHE A 43 -23.85 10.63 -20.65
CA PHE A 43 -24.32 12.02 -20.74
C PHE A 43 -23.61 12.83 -21.84
N MET A 44 -22.28 12.71 -21.96
CA MET A 44 -21.52 13.39 -23.02
C MET A 44 -21.96 12.95 -24.42
N PHE A 45 -22.36 11.68 -24.58
CA PHE A 45 -22.84 11.10 -25.83
C PHE A 45 -24.38 11.18 -25.99
N GLY A 46 -25.03 12.05 -25.24
CA GLY A 46 -26.40 12.46 -25.52
C GLY A 46 -27.50 11.68 -24.81
N ALA A 47 -27.23 11.04 -23.66
CA ALA A 47 -28.29 10.51 -22.81
C ALA A 47 -29.31 11.59 -22.42
N LYS A 48 -30.61 11.28 -22.54
CA LYS A 48 -31.73 12.18 -22.24
C LYS A 48 -32.82 11.45 -21.46
N PHE A 49 -33.58 12.19 -20.66
CA PHE A 49 -34.72 11.63 -19.91
C PHE A 49 -36.06 11.81 -20.62
N GLU A 50 -36.20 12.82 -21.48
CA GLU A 50 -37.42 13.11 -22.21
C GLU A 50 -37.08 13.53 -23.66
N PRO A 51 -37.32 12.68 -24.67
CA PRO A 51 -37.66 11.25 -24.54
C PRO A 51 -36.52 10.47 -23.84
N PHE A 52 -36.87 9.36 -23.16
CA PHE A 52 -35.88 8.55 -22.45
C PHE A 52 -34.95 7.85 -23.44
N TYR A 53 -33.68 8.20 -23.41
CA TYR A 53 -32.62 7.61 -24.22
C TYR A 53 -31.34 7.47 -23.41
N ILE A 54 -30.77 6.27 -23.38
CA ILE A 54 -29.47 6.00 -22.78
C ILE A 54 -28.63 5.19 -23.78
N PRO A 55 -27.45 5.66 -24.20
CA PRO A 55 -26.53 4.88 -25.03
C PRO A 55 -25.88 3.76 -24.20
N LEU A 56 -26.61 2.64 -24.07
CA LEU A 56 -26.21 1.51 -23.23
C LEU A 56 -24.96 0.81 -23.80
N ASP A 57 -24.77 0.83 -25.11
CA ASP A 57 -23.62 0.24 -25.79
C ASP A 57 -22.28 0.85 -25.28
N MET A 58 -22.20 2.18 -25.20
CA MET A 58 -21.04 2.92 -24.68
C MET A 58 -20.85 2.73 -23.18
N PHE A 59 -21.95 2.75 -22.42
CA PHE A 59 -21.93 2.51 -20.99
C PHE A 59 -21.38 1.12 -20.67
N LEU A 60 -21.88 0.09 -21.35
CA LEU A 60 -21.41 -1.29 -21.22
C LEU A 60 -19.94 -1.43 -21.63
N PHE A 61 -19.52 -0.75 -22.70
CA PHE A 61 -18.12 -0.78 -23.15
C PHE A 61 -17.16 -0.29 -22.06
N ILE A 62 -17.45 0.85 -21.42
CA ILE A 62 -16.63 1.40 -20.34
C ILE A 62 -16.62 0.49 -19.12
N ILE A 63 -17.78 -0.03 -18.72
CA ILE A 63 -17.89 -0.95 -17.59
C ILE A 63 -17.08 -2.22 -17.85
N LEU A 64 -17.14 -2.78 -19.06
CA LEU A 64 -16.40 -3.98 -19.41
C LEU A 64 -14.88 -3.74 -19.41
N ILE A 65 -14.41 -2.57 -19.84
CA ILE A 65 -12.99 -2.19 -19.71
C ILE A 65 -12.58 -2.12 -18.24
N MET A 66 -13.38 -1.46 -17.40
CA MET A 66 -13.09 -1.38 -15.97
C MET A 66 -13.09 -2.75 -15.29
N LEU A 67 -14.04 -3.63 -15.65
CA LEU A 67 -14.05 -5.02 -15.20
C LEU A 67 -12.81 -5.78 -15.67
N LEU A 68 -12.31 -5.53 -16.89
CA LEU A 68 -11.09 -6.15 -17.39
C LEU A 68 -9.88 -5.73 -16.54
N VAL A 69 -9.74 -4.43 -16.24
CA VAL A 69 -8.70 -3.92 -15.33
C VAL A 69 -8.78 -4.60 -13.96
N ILE A 70 -9.97 -4.62 -13.35
CA ILE A 70 -10.22 -5.29 -12.07
C ILE A 70 -9.79 -6.77 -12.13
N THR A 71 -10.04 -7.47 -13.24
CA THR A 71 -9.60 -8.88 -13.35
C THR A 71 -8.09 -9.04 -13.38
N ILE A 72 -7.36 -8.16 -14.08
CA ILE A 72 -5.89 -8.19 -14.14
C ILE A 72 -5.32 -7.99 -12.73
N GLU A 73 -5.83 -7.01 -12.00
CA GLU A 73 -5.38 -6.73 -10.64
C GLU A 73 -5.78 -7.82 -9.64
N ALA A 74 -6.97 -8.40 -9.81
CA ALA A 74 -7.41 -9.52 -8.98
C ALA A 74 -6.45 -10.71 -9.07
N ILE A 75 -5.86 -10.95 -10.24
CA ILE A 75 -4.82 -11.98 -10.42
C ILE A 75 -3.57 -11.62 -9.61
N TYR A 76 -3.12 -10.35 -9.69
CA TYR A 76 -1.97 -9.85 -8.94
C TYR A 76 -2.17 -9.99 -7.42
N PHE A 77 -3.28 -9.47 -6.89
CA PHE A 77 -3.61 -9.57 -5.47
C PHE A 77 -3.77 -11.02 -5.03
N LYS A 78 -4.31 -11.90 -5.88
CA LYS A 78 -4.41 -13.33 -5.56
C LYS A 78 -3.03 -13.98 -5.47
N GLY A 79 -2.08 -13.59 -6.33
CA GLY A 79 -0.69 -13.99 -6.25
C GLY A 79 -0.04 -13.57 -4.92
N LEU A 80 -0.25 -12.31 -4.51
CA LEU A 80 0.22 -11.80 -3.22
C LEU A 80 -0.42 -12.57 -2.04
N GLU A 81 -1.73 -12.80 -2.05
CA GLU A 81 -2.43 -13.55 -1.02
C GLU A 81 -1.84 -14.96 -0.83
N ILE A 82 -1.56 -15.65 -1.94
CA ILE A 82 -0.95 -16.99 -1.91
C ILE A 82 0.47 -16.95 -1.36
N ARG A 83 1.27 -15.94 -1.75
CA ARG A 83 2.66 -15.79 -1.30
C ARG A 83 2.75 -15.64 0.22
N TYR A 84 1.89 -14.82 0.82
CA TYR A 84 1.90 -14.51 2.26
C TYR A 84 1.06 -15.45 3.15
N THR A 85 0.33 -16.39 2.55
CA THR A 85 -0.36 -17.45 3.31
C THR A 85 0.67 -18.42 3.91
N ARG A 86 0.58 -18.77 5.20
CA ARG A 86 1.50 -19.75 5.82
C ARG A 86 1.15 -21.20 5.45
N ASN A 87 -0.12 -21.58 5.56
CA ASN A 87 -0.57 -22.97 5.38
C ASN A 87 -0.53 -23.43 3.91
N LYS A 88 0.25 -24.50 3.63
CA LYS A 88 0.39 -25.13 2.30
C LYS A 88 -0.95 -25.64 1.73
N SER A 89 -1.80 -26.23 2.57
CA SER A 89 -3.15 -26.69 2.14
C SER A 89 -4.03 -25.53 1.68
N ARG A 90 -3.91 -24.36 2.34
CA ARG A 90 -4.66 -23.16 1.99
C ARG A 90 -4.17 -22.56 0.67
N LYS A 91 -2.86 -22.55 0.43
CA LYS A 91 -2.28 -22.15 -0.88
C LYS A 91 -2.83 -22.99 -2.03
N PHE A 92 -2.87 -24.32 -1.86
CA PHE A 92 -3.45 -25.23 -2.84
C PHE A 92 -4.92 -24.93 -3.11
N LEU A 93 -5.75 -24.78 -2.06
CA LEU A 93 -7.17 -24.47 -2.21
C LEU A 93 -7.40 -23.11 -2.89
N MET A 94 -6.62 -22.09 -2.53
CA MET A 94 -6.69 -20.77 -3.15
C MET A 94 -6.36 -20.82 -4.64
N ALA A 95 -5.29 -21.52 -5.03
CA ALA A 95 -4.91 -21.69 -6.44
C ALA A 95 -5.96 -22.50 -7.22
N ARG A 96 -6.47 -23.59 -6.64
CA ARG A 96 -7.53 -24.42 -7.25
C ARG A 96 -8.82 -23.63 -7.46
N ASN A 97 -9.26 -22.86 -6.46
CA ASN A 97 -10.46 -22.04 -6.55
C ASN A 97 -10.28 -20.84 -7.49
N ALA A 98 -9.05 -20.32 -7.64
CA ALA A 98 -8.74 -19.32 -8.66
C ALA A 98 -8.91 -19.92 -10.07
N ILE A 99 -8.27 -21.07 -10.35
CA ILE A 99 -8.40 -21.75 -11.65
C ILE A 99 -9.86 -22.07 -11.99
N ARG A 100 -10.64 -22.59 -11.03
CA ARG A 100 -12.06 -22.89 -11.26
C ARG A 100 -12.85 -21.64 -11.64
N ARG A 101 -12.60 -20.51 -10.98
CA ARG A 101 -13.27 -19.24 -11.30
C ARG A 101 -12.87 -18.73 -12.68
N SER A 102 -11.57 -18.78 -13.02
CA SER A 102 -11.09 -18.43 -14.37
C SER A 102 -11.75 -19.27 -15.46
N MET A 103 -11.92 -20.58 -15.24
CA MET A 103 -12.62 -21.47 -16.19
C MET A 103 -14.09 -21.07 -16.40
N ILE A 104 -14.79 -20.66 -15.33
CA ILE A 104 -16.18 -20.19 -15.43
C ILE A 104 -16.22 -18.89 -16.24
N ILE A 105 -15.31 -17.95 -15.97
CA ILE A 105 -15.24 -16.68 -16.71
C ILE A 105 -14.95 -16.94 -18.18
N ILE A 106 -14.00 -17.83 -18.51
CA ILE A 106 -13.72 -18.23 -19.91
C ILE A 106 -14.97 -18.81 -20.58
N ALA A 107 -15.71 -19.69 -19.89
CA ALA A 107 -16.93 -20.28 -20.43
C ALA A 107 -18.02 -19.23 -20.68
N VAL A 108 -18.23 -18.31 -19.74
CA VAL A 108 -19.21 -17.21 -19.89
C VAL A 108 -18.79 -16.25 -21.00
N SER A 109 -17.52 -15.84 -21.06
CA SER A 109 -17.00 -14.98 -22.13
C SER A 109 -17.10 -15.66 -23.50
N GLY A 110 -16.80 -16.97 -23.58
CA GLY A 110 -16.97 -17.75 -24.80
C GLY A 110 -18.44 -17.86 -25.24
N LEU A 111 -19.35 -18.05 -24.29
CA LEU A 111 -20.79 -18.06 -24.55
C LEU A 111 -21.30 -16.68 -25.00
N CYS A 112 -20.80 -15.59 -24.42
CA CYS A 112 -21.10 -14.23 -24.88
C CYS A 112 -20.63 -14.00 -26.32
N ILE A 113 -19.40 -14.41 -26.67
CA ILE A 113 -18.90 -14.30 -28.05
C ILE A 113 -19.77 -15.12 -28.98
N LEU A 114 -20.09 -16.37 -28.61
CA LEU A 114 -20.94 -17.23 -29.41
C LEU A 114 -22.31 -16.58 -29.65
N PHE A 115 -22.95 -16.05 -28.61
CA PHE A 115 -24.26 -15.40 -28.73
C PHE A 115 -24.22 -14.14 -29.57
N LEU A 116 -23.21 -13.27 -29.38
CA LEU A 116 -23.13 -11.98 -30.08
C LEU A 116 -22.63 -12.12 -31.52
N MET A 117 -21.92 -13.20 -31.87
CA MET A 117 -21.44 -13.42 -33.24
C MET A 117 -22.43 -14.17 -34.13
N LEU A 118 -23.54 -14.67 -33.58
CA LEU A 118 -24.57 -15.35 -34.37
C LEU A 118 -25.30 -14.32 -35.25
N PRO A 119 -25.40 -14.52 -36.58
CA PRO A 119 -26.16 -13.63 -37.44
C PRO A 119 -27.61 -13.45 -36.97
N GLN A 120 -28.25 -14.55 -36.55
CA GLN A 120 -29.62 -14.54 -36.04
C GLN A 120 -29.84 -13.64 -34.82
N SER A 121 -28.83 -13.43 -33.96
CA SER A 121 -29.01 -12.50 -32.84
C SER A 121 -29.01 -11.07 -33.31
N HIS A 122 -28.19 -10.73 -34.32
CA HIS A 122 -28.18 -9.39 -34.89
C HIS A 122 -29.49 -9.08 -35.60
N ASP A 123 -29.98 -10.01 -36.43
CA ASP A 123 -31.22 -9.84 -37.18
C ASP A 123 -32.42 -9.65 -36.22
N ARG A 124 -32.48 -10.44 -35.15
CA ARG A 124 -33.56 -10.28 -34.15
C ARG A 124 -33.48 -8.95 -33.40
N ILE A 125 -32.28 -8.44 -33.12
CA ILE A 125 -32.12 -7.14 -32.46
C ILE A 125 -32.53 -6.02 -33.41
N SER A 126 -32.09 -6.05 -34.68
CA SER A 126 -32.49 -5.03 -35.66
C SER A 126 -34.00 -5.04 -35.93
N ASP A 127 -34.60 -6.22 -36.11
CA ASP A 127 -36.02 -6.37 -36.45
C ASP A 127 -36.94 -5.93 -35.30
N THR A 128 -36.50 -6.07 -34.05
CA THR A 128 -37.28 -5.64 -32.87
C THR A 128 -37.44 -4.12 -32.81
N TYR A 129 -36.47 -3.37 -33.34
CA TYR A 129 -36.42 -1.91 -33.24
C TYR A 129 -36.48 -1.21 -34.61
N ALA A 130 -36.90 -1.92 -35.66
CA ALA A 130 -37.08 -1.36 -37.00
C ALA A 130 -38.47 -0.71 -37.13
N PRO A 131 -38.59 0.63 -37.08
CA PRO A 131 -39.88 1.27 -37.31
C PRO A 131 -40.30 1.08 -38.77
N SER A 132 -41.59 0.80 -38.96
CA SER A 132 -42.26 0.75 -40.26
C SER A 132 -43.57 1.52 -40.17
N SER A 133 -44.07 2.02 -41.30
CA SER A 133 -45.38 2.66 -41.37
C SER A 133 -46.48 1.65 -40.99
N ASP A 134 -47.45 2.06 -40.15
CA ASP A 134 -48.61 1.25 -39.76
C ASP A 134 -49.61 0.97 -40.91
N GLY A 135 -49.28 1.38 -42.14
CA GLY A 135 -50.03 1.17 -43.38
C GLY A 135 -49.63 2.18 -44.46
N PRO A 136 -50.20 2.08 -45.67
CA PRO A 136 -49.97 3.05 -46.74
C PRO A 136 -50.57 4.41 -46.35
N ILE A 137 -49.73 5.45 -46.38
CA ILE A 137 -50.11 6.83 -46.07
C ILE A 137 -50.57 7.49 -47.35
N THR A 138 -51.84 7.87 -47.41
CA THR A 138 -52.46 8.46 -48.61
C THR A 138 -52.41 9.99 -48.59
N VAL A 139 -51.85 10.59 -49.63
CA VAL A 139 -51.81 12.05 -49.88
C VAL A 139 -52.80 12.40 -51.00
N PRO A 140 -53.87 13.16 -50.70
CA PRO A 140 -54.83 13.63 -51.71
C PRO A 140 -54.17 14.55 -52.76
N ALA A 141 -54.78 14.65 -53.94
CA ALA A 141 -54.32 15.52 -55.03
C ALA A 141 -54.31 17.00 -54.61
N GLY A 142 -53.18 17.70 -54.85
CA GLY A 142 -53.01 19.11 -54.50
C GLY A 142 -52.79 19.40 -53.01
N GLU A 143 -52.64 18.38 -52.17
CA GLU A 143 -52.31 18.52 -50.76
C GLU A 143 -50.84 18.21 -50.47
N THR A 144 -50.31 18.85 -49.42
CA THR A 144 -49.00 18.54 -48.84
C THR A 144 -49.22 17.98 -47.45
N ILE A 145 -48.72 16.77 -47.20
CA ILE A 145 -48.69 16.23 -45.83
C ILE A 145 -47.29 16.50 -45.26
N ARG A 146 -47.25 17.11 -44.07
CA ARG A 146 -46.05 17.32 -43.26
C ARG A 146 -46.19 16.59 -41.94
N ASP A 147 -46.34 15.28 -41.97
CA ASP A 147 -46.45 14.55 -40.72
C ASP A 147 -45.92 13.14 -40.89
N GLU A 148 -44.62 13.01 -40.63
CA GLU A 148 -44.10 11.88 -39.88
C GLU A 148 -42.69 12.18 -39.39
N TYR A 149 -42.55 12.26 -38.08
CA TYR A 149 -41.28 12.08 -37.41
C TYR A 149 -41.20 10.60 -37.05
N PHE A 150 -40.13 9.92 -37.46
CA PHE A 150 -39.83 8.64 -36.84
C PHE A 150 -38.89 8.89 -35.65
N MET A 151 -39.33 8.50 -34.46
CA MET A 151 -38.43 8.30 -33.34
C MET A 151 -37.83 6.91 -33.50
N THR A 152 -36.52 6.78 -33.33
CA THR A 152 -35.92 5.46 -33.18
C THR A 152 -36.58 4.81 -31.95
N GLN A 153 -37.14 3.60 -32.11
CA GLN A 153 -37.79 2.90 -30.99
C GLN A 153 -36.78 2.40 -29.94
N ASP A 154 -35.49 2.52 -30.24
CA ASP A 154 -34.40 2.05 -29.41
C ASP A 154 -33.96 3.09 -28.37
N SER A 155 -34.70 3.11 -27.26
CA SER A 155 -34.36 3.89 -26.06
C SER A 155 -33.03 3.48 -25.38
N MET A 156 -32.46 2.34 -25.75
CA MET A 156 -31.26 1.76 -25.15
C MET A 156 -30.00 1.95 -26.00
N GLY A 157 -30.10 2.50 -27.21
CA GLY A 157 -28.95 2.76 -28.09
C GLY A 157 -28.19 1.50 -28.52
N LEU A 158 -28.88 0.38 -28.74
CA LEU A 158 -28.30 -0.89 -29.20
C LEU A 158 -28.14 -0.98 -30.71
N THR A 159 -28.91 -0.19 -31.45
CA THR A 159 -29.04 -0.19 -32.91
C THR A 159 -28.78 1.21 -33.46
N ARG A 160 -28.39 1.26 -34.73
CA ARG A 160 -28.12 2.48 -35.49
C ARG A 160 -28.91 2.40 -36.80
N VAL A 161 -29.53 3.50 -37.18
CA VAL A 161 -30.26 3.57 -38.45
C VAL A 161 -29.24 3.62 -39.59
N ASN A 162 -29.39 2.72 -40.57
CA ASN A 162 -28.48 2.63 -41.71
C ASN A 162 -29.06 3.36 -42.94
N TYR A 163 -30.30 3.01 -43.32
CA TYR A 163 -31.02 3.64 -44.43
C TYR A 163 -32.52 3.56 -44.23
N ILE A 164 -33.26 4.39 -44.97
CA ILE A 164 -34.72 4.35 -45.03
C ILE A 164 -35.12 4.05 -46.46
N ARG A 165 -36.01 3.08 -46.61
CA ARG A 165 -36.64 2.77 -47.88
C ARG A 165 -38.03 3.39 -47.88
N ILE A 166 -38.33 4.14 -48.93
CA ILE A 166 -39.65 4.70 -49.17
C ILE A 166 -40.17 4.07 -50.46
N GLU A 167 -41.32 3.42 -50.38
CA GLU A 167 -42.00 2.77 -51.50
C GLU A 167 -43.26 3.57 -51.80
N VAL A 168 -43.39 4.06 -53.04
CA VAL A 168 -44.51 4.93 -53.45
C VAL A 168 -45.39 4.17 -54.44
N ASP A 169 -46.66 4.01 -54.08
CA ASP A 169 -47.69 3.40 -54.93
C ASP A 169 -48.29 4.44 -55.89
N ASN A 170 -48.70 4.01 -57.09
CA ASN A 170 -49.28 4.86 -58.15
C ASN A 170 -48.35 5.98 -58.67
N TYR A 171 -47.22 5.55 -59.25
CA TYR A 171 -46.18 6.40 -59.87
C TYR A 171 -46.61 7.23 -61.11
N THR A 172 -47.91 7.28 -61.45
CA THR A 172 -48.37 7.94 -62.70
C THR A 172 -48.45 9.45 -62.60
N ASN A 173 -48.26 10.02 -61.41
CA ASN A 173 -48.44 11.43 -61.08
C ASN A 173 -47.08 12.11 -60.88
N ASP A 174 -46.93 13.39 -61.22
CA ASP A 174 -45.76 14.18 -60.80
C ASP A 174 -45.78 14.27 -59.27
N VAL A 175 -44.80 13.65 -58.62
CA VAL A 175 -44.66 13.62 -57.16
C VAL A 175 -43.31 14.21 -56.82
N ASP A 176 -43.28 15.15 -55.89
CA ASP A 176 -42.02 15.65 -55.33
C ASP A 176 -41.92 15.19 -53.87
N LEU A 177 -40.90 14.37 -53.58
CA LEU A 177 -40.54 13.99 -52.22
C LEU A 177 -39.45 14.94 -51.73
N ASN A 178 -39.72 15.59 -50.59
CA ASN A 178 -38.74 16.44 -49.95
C ASN A 178 -38.32 15.83 -48.61
N LEU A 179 -37.07 15.38 -48.56
CA LEU A 179 -36.46 14.82 -47.36
C LEU A 179 -35.60 15.89 -46.71
N ASN A 180 -35.96 16.29 -45.49
CA ASN A 180 -35.09 17.10 -44.65
C ASN A 180 -34.25 16.18 -43.78
N THR A 181 -32.95 16.09 -44.08
CA THR A 181 -31.98 15.38 -43.24
C THR A 181 -31.15 16.39 -42.47
N VAL A 182 -31.10 16.27 -41.13
CA VAL A 182 -30.38 17.21 -40.25
C VAL A 182 -31.00 18.63 -40.37
N PRO A 183 -30.87 19.55 -39.40
CA PRO A 183 -31.16 20.95 -39.67
C PRO A 183 -30.23 21.49 -40.79
N GLY A 184 -30.71 21.52 -42.04
CA GLY A 184 -30.08 22.28 -43.12
C GLY A 184 -29.97 21.66 -44.51
N VAL A 185 -30.31 20.37 -44.73
CA VAL A 185 -30.28 19.77 -46.08
C VAL A 185 -31.69 19.42 -46.53
N VAL A 186 -32.22 20.25 -47.43
CA VAL A 186 -33.49 20.09 -48.15
C VAL A 186 -33.15 19.53 -49.53
N ALA A 187 -33.63 18.33 -49.86
CA ALA A 187 -33.37 17.74 -51.16
C ALA A 187 -34.71 17.30 -51.79
N ILE A 188 -35.06 17.94 -52.90
CA ILE A 188 -36.30 17.75 -53.67
C ILE A 188 -36.01 16.74 -54.78
N TRP A 189 -36.81 15.66 -54.88
CA TRP A 189 -36.59 14.59 -55.85
C TRP A 189 -37.89 14.04 -56.44
N GLN A 190 -37.81 13.64 -57.71
CA GLN A 190 -38.81 12.77 -58.34
C GLN A 190 -38.63 11.34 -57.83
N PRO A 191 -39.67 10.69 -57.26
CA PRO A 191 -39.56 9.33 -56.72
C PRO A 191 -39.22 8.32 -57.81
N ASN A 192 -38.71 7.16 -57.42
CA ASN A 192 -38.72 5.92 -58.18
C ASN A 192 -39.47 4.90 -57.31
N PRO A 193 -40.31 3.99 -57.84
CA PRO A 193 -41.09 3.00 -57.07
C PRO A 193 -40.35 2.31 -55.92
N ASP A 194 -39.02 2.11 -56.06
CA ASP A 194 -38.15 1.58 -55.00
C ASP A 194 -36.98 2.52 -54.70
N THR A 195 -37.24 3.68 -54.07
CA THR A 195 -36.14 4.60 -53.74
C THR A 195 -35.55 4.26 -52.36
N ILE A 196 -34.30 3.80 -52.38
CA ILE A 196 -33.50 3.59 -51.17
C ILE A 196 -32.72 4.86 -50.88
N TYR A 197 -33.00 5.51 -49.75
CA TYR A 197 -32.23 6.66 -49.29
C TYR A 197 -31.19 6.20 -48.29
N GLU A 198 -29.95 6.07 -48.77
CA GLU A 198 -28.80 5.73 -47.94
C GLU A 198 -28.33 6.98 -47.19
N PHE A 199 -28.61 6.99 -45.90
CA PHE A 199 -28.17 8.08 -45.05
C PHE A 199 -26.83 7.75 -44.43
N SER A 200 -25.77 7.84 -45.23
CA SER A 200 -24.43 7.75 -44.70
C SER A 200 -24.19 8.92 -43.72
N ARG A 201 -23.92 8.59 -42.45
CA ARG A 201 -23.55 9.53 -41.36
C ARG A 201 -24.69 10.34 -40.71
N LEU A 202 -25.91 9.80 -40.58
CA LEU A 202 -26.94 10.34 -39.66
C LEU A 202 -26.53 10.20 -38.18
N ALA A 203 -25.41 10.79 -37.81
CA ALA A 203 -24.80 10.76 -36.49
C ALA A 203 -24.50 9.35 -35.92
N GLU A 204 -23.50 9.28 -35.06
CA GLU A 204 -22.94 8.02 -34.56
C GLU A 204 -23.88 7.26 -33.58
N HIS A 205 -25.10 7.77 -33.33
CA HIS A 205 -26.05 7.30 -32.32
C HIS A 205 -27.53 7.50 -32.74
N SER A 206 -28.41 6.62 -32.29
CA SER A 206 -29.84 6.59 -32.64
C SER A 206 -30.68 7.76 -32.12
N ASP A 207 -30.19 8.55 -31.15
CA ASP A 207 -30.88 9.73 -30.58
C ASP A 207 -30.14 11.07 -30.78
N MET A 208 -29.15 11.13 -31.69
CA MET A 208 -28.70 12.45 -32.13
C MET A 208 -29.77 13.06 -33.05
N GLN A 209 -30.83 13.61 -32.43
CA GLN A 209 -31.79 14.67 -32.83
C GLN A 209 -32.01 15.01 -34.32
N ASN A 210 -31.74 14.07 -35.21
CA ASN A 210 -32.11 14.12 -36.61
C ASN A 210 -33.48 13.47 -36.68
N SER A 211 -34.47 14.19 -36.19
CA SER A 211 -35.83 13.98 -36.68
C SER A 211 -35.75 14.19 -38.18
N ILE A 212 -35.83 13.11 -38.95
CA ILE A 212 -35.99 13.24 -40.39
C ILE A 212 -37.48 13.41 -40.60
N TYR A 213 -37.82 14.47 -41.32
CA TYR A 213 -39.19 14.75 -41.71
C TYR A 213 -39.33 14.34 -43.15
N ILE A 214 -40.32 13.48 -43.41
CA ILE A 214 -40.75 13.18 -44.77
C ILE A 214 -41.85 14.20 -45.10
N VAL A 215 -41.60 15.04 -46.09
CA VAL A 215 -42.61 15.94 -46.64
C VAL A 215 -42.95 15.44 -48.04
N VAL A 216 -44.21 15.08 -48.23
CA VAL A 216 -44.70 14.60 -49.52
C VAL A 216 -45.66 15.63 -50.08
N GLU A 217 -45.31 16.17 -51.25
CA GLU A 217 -46.14 17.12 -51.98
C GLU A 217 -46.73 16.44 -53.22
N ASN A 218 -48.05 16.31 -53.27
CA ASN A 218 -48.77 15.78 -54.43
C ASN A 218 -49.13 16.94 -55.37
N THR A 219 -48.31 17.15 -56.41
CA THR A 219 -48.50 18.24 -57.37
C THR A 219 -49.49 17.88 -58.50
N ALA A 220 -50.04 16.67 -58.50
CA ALA A 220 -50.96 16.21 -59.54
C ALA A 220 -52.38 16.80 -59.41
N ALA A 221 -53.03 17.03 -60.55
CA ALA A 221 -54.38 17.60 -60.62
C ALA A 221 -55.50 16.62 -60.21
N THR A 222 -55.26 15.31 -60.32
CA THR A 222 -56.20 14.24 -59.93
C THR A 222 -55.46 12.96 -59.52
N GLY A 223 -55.94 12.27 -58.49
CA GLY A 223 -55.41 10.97 -58.03
C GLY A 223 -54.61 11.06 -56.73
N ASN A 224 -54.92 10.16 -55.80
CA ASN A 224 -54.21 10.05 -54.52
C ASN A 224 -52.92 9.26 -54.73
N ILE A 225 -51.87 9.69 -54.03
CA ILE A 225 -50.61 8.95 -53.91
C ILE A 225 -50.65 8.21 -52.59
N SER A 226 -50.20 6.96 -52.54
CA SER A 226 -49.86 6.33 -51.27
C SER A 226 -48.38 6.02 -51.21
N PHE A 227 -47.79 6.11 -50.02
CA PHE A 227 -46.43 5.66 -49.79
C PHE A 227 -46.33 4.90 -48.47
N THR A 228 -45.34 4.01 -48.39
CA THR A 228 -44.94 3.32 -47.17
C THR A 228 -43.46 3.58 -46.93
N TYR A 229 -43.04 3.52 -45.67
CA TYR A 229 -41.62 3.60 -45.33
C TYR A 229 -41.21 2.46 -44.41
N SER A 230 -39.99 1.98 -44.60
CA SER A 230 -39.34 1.02 -43.73
C SER A 230 -37.94 1.50 -43.37
N VAL A 231 -37.63 1.47 -42.08
CA VAL A 231 -36.30 1.85 -41.58
C VAL A 231 -35.49 0.58 -41.35
N THR A 232 -34.33 0.50 -41.99
CA THR A 232 -33.38 -0.58 -41.72
C THR A 232 -32.37 -0.12 -40.68
N SER A 233 -32.31 -0.84 -39.56
CA SER A 233 -31.33 -0.61 -38.50
C SER A 233 -30.24 -1.69 -38.52
N GLU A 234 -29.05 -1.33 -38.07
CA GLU A 234 -27.96 -2.26 -37.81
C GLU A 234 -27.59 -2.25 -36.33
N VAL A 235 -27.08 -3.38 -35.82
CA VAL A 235 -26.59 -3.44 -34.45
C VAL A 235 -25.34 -2.57 -34.28
N SER A 236 -25.25 -1.83 -33.18
CA SER A 236 -24.12 -0.95 -32.87
C SER A 236 -22.77 -1.66 -33.05
N PRO A 237 -21.78 -1.04 -33.70
CA PRO A 237 -20.42 -1.56 -33.80
C PRO A 237 -19.81 -1.91 -32.44
N PHE A 238 -20.20 -1.22 -31.36
CA PHE A 238 -19.77 -1.52 -30.00
C PHE A 238 -20.21 -2.91 -29.55
N LEU A 239 -21.47 -3.27 -29.83
CA LEU A 239 -22.02 -4.57 -29.49
C LEU A 239 -21.49 -5.67 -30.43
N LYS A 240 -21.37 -5.37 -31.72
CA LYS A 240 -20.97 -6.33 -32.77
C LYS A 240 -19.47 -6.65 -32.77
N LEU A 241 -18.61 -5.65 -32.52
CA LEU A 241 -17.16 -5.80 -32.62
C LEU A 241 -16.45 -5.69 -31.27
N TYR A 242 -16.71 -4.62 -30.52
CA TYR A 242 -15.91 -4.29 -29.34
C TYR A 242 -16.22 -5.18 -28.14
N ILE A 243 -17.48 -5.51 -27.87
CA ILE A 243 -17.84 -6.40 -26.75
C ILE A 243 -17.28 -7.82 -26.97
N PRO A 244 -17.40 -8.43 -28.16
CA PRO A 244 -16.73 -9.70 -28.46
C PRO A 244 -15.20 -9.62 -28.36
N ALA A 245 -14.58 -8.51 -28.82
CA ALA A 245 -13.15 -8.30 -28.67
C ALA A 245 -12.71 -8.20 -27.19
N LEU A 246 -13.49 -7.52 -26.35
CA LEU A 246 -13.27 -7.46 -24.90
C LEU A 246 -13.47 -8.84 -24.26
N ALA A 247 -14.50 -9.58 -24.65
CA ALA A 247 -14.70 -10.95 -24.17
C ALA A 247 -13.52 -11.87 -24.53
N LEU A 248 -12.92 -11.71 -25.72
CA LEU A 248 -11.67 -12.37 -26.10
C LEU A 248 -10.52 -11.94 -25.18
N ALA A 249 -10.38 -10.65 -24.88
CA ALA A 249 -9.37 -10.15 -23.95
C ALA A 249 -9.54 -10.76 -22.54
N PHE A 250 -10.78 -10.88 -22.03
CA PHE A 250 -11.06 -11.61 -20.79
C PHE A 250 -10.56 -13.06 -20.88
N ILE A 251 -10.86 -13.77 -21.97
CA ILE A 251 -10.38 -15.16 -22.16
C ILE A 251 -8.86 -15.23 -22.08
N VAL A 252 -8.14 -14.35 -22.79
CA VAL A 252 -6.67 -14.29 -22.79
C VAL A 252 -6.12 -14.03 -21.38
N VAL A 253 -6.66 -13.04 -20.67
CA VAL A 253 -6.26 -12.70 -19.29
C VAL A 253 -6.53 -13.87 -18.34
N GLN A 254 -7.66 -14.56 -18.48
CA GLN A 254 -7.97 -15.73 -17.65
C GLN A 254 -7.09 -16.94 -17.97
N PHE A 255 -6.68 -17.15 -19.23
CA PHE A 255 -5.67 -18.14 -19.57
C PHE A 255 -4.33 -17.82 -18.90
N ALA A 256 -3.88 -16.56 -18.92
CA ALA A 256 -2.70 -16.13 -18.20
C ALA A 256 -2.82 -16.39 -16.68
N ALA A 257 -3.99 -16.10 -16.10
CA ALA A 257 -4.28 -16.41 -14.70
C ALA A 257 -4.13 -17.92 -14.39
N ILE A 258 -4.66 -18.78 -15.26
CA ILE A 258 -4.54 -20.23 -15.13
C ILE A 258 -3.07 -20.65 -15.24
N SER A 259 -2.33 -20.12 -16.22
CA SER A 259 -0.90 -20.42 -16.40
C SER A 259 -0.04 -20.03 -15.20
N ILE A 260 -0.36 -18.92 -14.51
CA ILE A 260 0.32 -18.51 -13.27
C ILE A 260 -0.08 -19.40 -12.08
N MET A 261 -1.36 -19.76 -11.97
CA MET A 261 -1.89 -20.49 -10.81
C MET A 261 -1.66 -22.01 -10.88
N TYR A 262 -1.52 -22.57 -12.08
CA TYR A 262 -1.28 -24.00 -12.31
C TYR A 262 0.01 -24.53 -11.65
N PRO A 263 1.19 -23.92 -11.85
CA PRO A 263 2.42 -24.41 -11.22
C PRO A 263 2.32 -24.33 -9.70
N ILE A 264 1.76 -23.24 -9.16
CA ILE A 264 1.50 -23.07 -7.73
C ILE A 264 0.64 -24.22 -7.19
N ARG A 265 -0.45 -24.56 -7.89
CA ARG A 265 -1.32 -25.69 -7.51
C ARG A 265 -0.53 -26.99 -7.44
N GLU A 266 0.30 -27.29 -8.44
CA GLU A 266 1.10 -28.52 -8.46
C GLU A 266 2.16 -28.55 -7.35
N THR A 267 2.88 -27.45 -7.12
CA THR A 267 3.90 -27.34 -6.06
C THR A 267 3.31 -27.67 -4.68
N TYR A 268 2.10 -27.19 -4.38
CA TYR A 268 1.45 -27.41 -3.09
C TYR A 268 0.51 -28.62 -3.06
N ALA A 269 0.31 -29.33 -4.17
CA ALA A 269 -0.59 -30.48 -4.24
C ALA A 269 -0.18 -31.55 -3.22
N SER A 270 1.04 -32.08 -3.31
CA SER A 270 1.54 -33.19 -2.48
C SER A 270 1.52 -32.92 -0.96
N SER A 271 1.60 -31.66 -0.55
CA SER A 271 1.61 -31.24 0.86
C SER A 271 0.23 -30.83 1.38
N SER A 272 -0.78 -30.82 0.52
CA SER A 272 -2.15 -30.48 0.90
C SER A 272 -2.96 -31.73 1.23
N ILE A 273 -3.67 -31.70 2.36
CA ILE A 273 -4.56 -32.79 2.81
C ILE A 273 -5.67 -33.08 1.79
N TYR A 274 -6.02 -32.07 0.98
CA TYR A 274 -7.10 -32.12 -0.01
C TYR A 274 -6.65 -32.55 -1.41
N SER A 275 -5.38 -32.84 -1.63
CA SER A 275 -4.94 -33.33 -2.94
C SER A 275 -5.20 -34.82 -3.09
N LYS A 276 -5.60 -35.23 -4.30
CA LYS A 276 -5.68 -36.66 -4.65
C LYS A 276 -4.35 -37.40 -4.43
N LYS A 277 -3.22 -36.69 -4.60
CA LYS A 277 -1.87 -37.22 -4.44
C LYS A 277 -1.50 -37.48 -2.97
N TYR A 278 -1.99 -36.65 -2.05
CA TYR A 278 -1.85 -36.85 -0.60
C TYR A 278 -2.69 -38.04 -0.14
N VAL A 279 -3.97 -38.09 -0.55
CA VAL A 279 -4.87 -39.22 -0.23
C VAL A 279 -4.28 -40.55 -0.71
N ALA A 280 -3.79 -40.60 -1.96
CA ALA A 280 -3.13 -41.78 -2.49
C ALA A 280 -1.84 -42.17 -1.75
N LYS A 281 -1.13 -41.22 -1.12
CA LYS A 281 0.08 -41.49 -0.32
C LYS A 281 -0.25 -41.95 1.10
N THR A 282 -1.31 -41.43 1.71
CA THR A 282 -1.78 -41.90 3.02
C THR A 282 -2.36 -43.30 2.94
N ASP A 283 -3.00 -43.64 1.82
CA ASP A 283 -3.51 -44.99 1.55
C ASP A 283 -2.38 -46.01 1.31
N ALA A 284 -1.16 -45.55 0.99
CA ALA A 284 0.00 -46.37 0.68
C ALA A 284 0.92 -46.71 1.88
N GLY A 285 0.59 -46.28 3.09
CA GLY A 285 1.29 -46.67 4.32
C GLY A 285 2.51 -45.81 4.69
N GLU A 286 2.46 -45.30 5.94
CA GLU A 286 3.52 -44.76 6.82
C GLU A 286 4.33 -43.50 6.44
N TYR A 287 4.40 -42.59 7.42
CA TYR A 287 5.65 -41.96 7.86
C TYR A 287 5.69 -41.80 9.38
N SER A 288 6.79 -42.26 10.00
CA SER A 288 7.10 -42.13 11.42
C SER A 288 7.63 -40.74 11.78
N VAL A 289 7.10 -40.15 12.86
CA VAL A 289 7.50 -38.83 13.39
C VAL A 289 8.77 -38.96 14.23
N LYS A 290 9.94 -38.97 13.60
CA LYS A 290 11.22 -38.71 14.29
C LYS A 290 12.13 -37.95 13.33
N GLN A 291 12.27 -36.64 13.57
CA GLN A 291 13.34 -35.72 13.12
C GLN A 291 12.76 -34.40 12.58
N ILE A 292 12.37 -33.49 13.49
CA ILE A 292 12.49 -32.05 13.25
C ILE A 292 13.32 -31.51 14.42
N LYS A 293 14.60 -31.24 14.13
CA LYS A 293 15.61 -30.78 15.08
C LYS A 293 15.35 -29.32 15.48
N LYS A 294 15.49 -29.11 16.78
CA LYS A 294 15.27 -27.91 17.60
C LYS A 294 16.57 -27.09 17.74
N THR A 295 17.16 -26.58 16.65
CA THR A 295 18.55 -26.04 16.72
C THR A 295 18.82 -24.72 15.99
N HIS A 296 17.82 -23.89 15.70
CA HIS A 296 18.08 -22.62 15.00
C HIS A 296 17.47 -21.35 15.61
N LYS A 297 16.91 -21.39 16.82
CA LYS A 297 16.29 -20.21 17.44
C LYS A 297 16.99 -19.67 18.69
N GLU A 298 17.96 -20.37 19.28
CA GLU A 298 18.55 -20.00 20.59
C GLU A 298 19.89 -19.25 20.52
N THR A 299 20.46 -19.00 19.33
CA THR A 299 21.84 -18.47 19.21
C THR A 299 21.92 -16.99 18.83
N GLU A 300 20.81 -16.35 18.45
CA GLU A 300 20.80 -14.93 18.04
C GLU A 300 20.28 -13.97 19.13
N GLU A 301 19.49 -14.44 20.10
CA GLU A 301 18.97 -13.58 21.19
C GLU A 301 20.00 -13.29 22.29
N ILE A 302 20.99 -14.16 22.50
CA ILE A 302 21.97 -14.03 23.60
C ILE A 302 22.98 -12.88 23.35
N MET A 303 23.20 -12.49 22.08
CA MET A 303 24.23 -11.50 21.73
C MET A 303 23.77 -10.03 21.79
N LEU A 304 22.47 -9.78 22.06
CA LEU A 304 21.91 -8.41 22.02
C LEU A 304 21.63 -7.81 23.41
N ASP A 305 21.44 -8.63 24.44
CA ASP A 305 21.18 -8.16 25.81
C ASP A 305 22.45 -7.69 26.53
N GLU A 306 23.64 -8.13 26.11
CA GLU A 306 24.91 -7.87 26.81
C GLU A 306 25.50 -6.47 26.58
N VAL A 307 24.98 -5.68 25.63
CA VAL A 307 25.59 -4.40 25.19
C VAL A 307 24.97 -3.18 25.86
N LEU A 308 23.78 -3.30 26.48
CA LEU A 308 23.06 -2.15 27.07
C LEU A 308 23.08 -2.06 28.59
N ASP A 309 23.54 -3.11 29.29
CA ASP A 309 23.65 -3.14 30.77
C ASP A 309 25.11 -3.13 31.26
N MET A 310 26.05 -2.69 30.41
CA MET A 310 27.47 -2.62 30.75
C MET A 310 27.76 -1.43 31.68
N GLU A 311 27.71 -1.65 32.99
CA GLU A 311 28.43 -0.84 33.96
C GLU A 311 29.94 -1.10 33.82
N LEU A 312 30.75 -0.03 33.77
CA LEU A 312 32.21 -0.18 33.66
C LEU A 312 32.77 -1.05 34.80
N PRO A 313 33.75 -1.93 34.53
CA PRO A 313 34.57 -2.50 35.59
C PRO A 313 35.33 -1.37 36.34
N PRO A 314 35.60 -1.54 37.65
CA PRO A 314 36.30 -0.52 38.44
C PRO A 314 37.67 -0.20 37.85
N GLU A 315 38.04 1.08 37.89
CA GLU A 315 39.24 1.63 37.25
C GLU A 315 40.52 0.85 37.60
N PRO A 316 41.41 0.58 36.62
CA PRO A 316 42.73 0.03 36.92
C PRO A 316 43.52 1.01 37.79
N ALA A 317 44.20 0.46 38.80
CA ALA A 317 45.00 1.21 39.77
C ALA A 317 45.91 2.22 39.07
N THR A 318 45.89 3.46 39.56
CA THR A 318 46.78 4.53 39.13
C THR A 318 48.22 4.02 38.99
N PRO A 319 48.92 4.34 37.88
CA PRO A 319 50.30 3.93 37.75
C PRO A 319 51.12 4.58 38.86
N LYS A 320 51.78 3.74 39.68
CA LYS A 320 52.82 4.18 40.62
C LYS A 320 53.87 5.00 39.86
N PRO A 321 54.45 6.05 40.48
CA PRO A 321 55.46 6.86 39.82
C PRO A 321 56.64 5.98 39.44
N GLN A 322 57.00 5.93 38.16
CA GLN A 322 58.25 5.31 37.74
C GLN A 322 59.41 6.31 37.84
N PRO A 323 60.63 5.81 38.11
CA PRO A 323 61.66 6.54 38.83
C PRO A 323 62.33 7.62 37.97
N GLN A 324 62.57 8.78 38.59
CA GLN A 324 63.42 9.84 38.05
C GLN A 324 64.80 9.29 37.67
N ALA A 325 65.29 9.66 36.49
CA ALA A 325 66.71 9.56 36.18
C ALA A 325 67.48 10.49 37.14
N ARG A 326 68.41 9.89 37.89
CA ARG A 326 69.28 10.54 38.89
C ARG A 326 69.82 11.89 38.41
N ILE A 327 69.60 12.93 39.21
CA ILE A 327 70.59 13.97 39.44
C ILE A 327 71.18 13.70 40.82
N ILE A 328 72.51 13.70 40.86
CA ILE A 328 73.37 13.41 42.01
C ILE A 328 73.11 14.42 43.14
N GLU A 329 72.93 13.94 44.38
CA GLU A 329 72.87 14.78 45.58
C GLU A 329 74.22 15.46 45.86
N PRO A 330 74.20 16.66 46.46
CA PRO A 330 75.14 16.95 47.52
C PRO A 330 74.43 17.23 48.84
N GLU A 331 74.98 16.63 49.90
CA GLU A 331 74.60 16.80 51.30
C GLU A 331 74.70 18.24 51.80
N MET A 332 73.88 18.48 52.84
CA MET A 332 73.83 19.58 53.80
C MET A 332 75.05 20.52 53.90
N ALA A 333 74.80 21.83 53.86
CA ALA A 333 74.87 22.73 55.04
C ALA A 333 75.08 24.22 54.68
N ARG A 334 74.29 25.08 55.32
CA ARG A 334 74.60 26.46 55.77
C ARG A 334 75.01 27.57 54.77
N ALA A 335 74.17 28.61 54.81
CA ALA A 335 74.50 30.04 55.03
C ALA A 335 74.99 30.95 53.88
N ARG A 336 74.35 32.14 53.86
CA ARG A 336 74.74 33.47 53.33
C ARG A 336 74.60 33.73 51.81
N GLY A 337 73.84 34.81 51.53
CA GLY A 337 74.31 35.89 50.64
C GLY A 337 73.43 36.24 49.44
N LYS A 338 72.82 37.44 49.50
CA LYS A 338 72.45 38.44 48.46
C LYS A 338 72.92 38.17 47.01
N VAL A 339 72.19 38.55 45.95
CA VAL A 339 72.15 39.89 45.26
C VAL A 339 71.31 39.62 43.98
N ASP A 340 70.13 40.20 43.76
CA ASP A 340 69.74 41.48 43.08
C ASP A 340 69.41 41.32 41.57
N ASP A 341 68.29 41.97 41.16
CA ASP A 341 68.03 42.75 39.93
C ASP A 341 68.15 42.03 38.55
N ASP A 342 67.36 42.26 37.49
CA ASP A 342 66.53 43.39 37.08
C ASP A 342 65.71 43.03 35.80
N LEU A 343 64.79 43.94 35.44
CA LEU A 343 63.92 44.01 34.25
C LEU A 343 64.55 43.69 32.88
N VAL A 344 63.73 43.17 31.95
CA VAL A 344 63.88 43.41 30.49
C VAL A 344 62.50 43.70 29.88
N GLU A 345 62.39 44.85 29.21
CA GLU A 345 61.24 45.38 28.46
C GLU A 345 60.90 44.55 27.20
N GLU A 346 59.61 44.47 26.85
CA GLU A 346 59.12 43.93 25.58
C GLU A 346 59.32 44.92 24.42
N ALA A 347 59.51 44.43 23.19
CA ALA A 347 59.67 45.24 21.98
C ALA A 347 58.47 45.13 21.03
N ASP A 348 57.96 46.29 20.57
CA ASP A 348 56.89 46.43 19.57
C ASP A 348 57.30 45.91 18.17
N VAL A 349 56.43 45.15 17.50
CA VAL A 349 56.66 44.65 16.13
C VAL A 349 55.89 45.47 15.10
N LYS A 350 56.58 46.04 14.10
CA LYS A 350 56.01 46.85 13.01
C LYS A 350 55.45 45.99 11.86
N CYS A 351 54.32 46.41 11.26
CA CYS A 351 53.81 45.83 10.01
C CYS A 351 54.57 46.38 8.78
N SER A 352 55.00 45.49 7.89
CA SER A 352 55.83 45.79 6.71
C SER A 352 55.11 46.46 5.53
N GLY A 353 53.80 46.72 5.62
CA GLY A 353 52.99 47.30 4.53
C GLY A 353 52.48 48.73 4.74
N CYS A 354 52.27 49.20 5.98
CA CYS A 354 51.67 50.53 6.23
C CYS A 354 52.23 51.30 7.44
N GLY A 355 53.20 50.75 8.18
CA GLY A 355 54.04 51.55 9.08
C GLY A 355 53.40 52.09 10.37
N GLU A 356 52.15 51.76 10.71
CA GLU A 356 51.52 52.17 11.98
C GLU A 356 51.35 51.01 12.99
N MET A 357 51.36 51.38 14.28
CA MET A 357 51.38 50.49 15.46
C MET A 357 49.96 50.04 15.85
N ASN A 358 49.74 48.75 16.11
CA ASN A 358 48.46 48.26 16.65
C ASN A 358 48.66 47.51 17.97
N SER A 359 47.91 47.92 19.01
CA SER A 359 47.75 47.18 20.25
C SER A 359 46.90 45.93 20.05
N ALA A 360 47.01 44.95 20.95
CA ALA A 360 46.41 43.61 20.84
C ALA A 360 44.86 43.54 20.79
N HIS A 361 44.14 44.66 20.69
CA HIS A 361 42.67 44.72 20.76
C HIS A 361 41.96 45.31 19.52
N ALA A 362 42.63 45.52 18.38
CA ALA A 362 41.95 46.00 17.18
C ALA A 362 41.62 44.88 16.17
N ALA A 363 40.33 44.59 16.03
CA ALA A 363 39.75 43.76 14.98
C ALA A 363 39.66 44.51 13.63
N MET A 364 39.93 43.78 12.53
CA MET A 364 39.69 44.14 11.12
C MET A 364 40.41 45.38 10.56
N CYS A 365 41.53 45.17 9.86
CA CYS A 365 42.00 46.12 8.85
C CYS A 365 41.41 45.77 7.48
N PHE A 366 40.52 46.61 6.97
CA PHE A 366 39.76 46.40 5.74
C PHE A 366 40.53 46.78 4.45
N SER A 367 41.82 47.15 4.52
CA SER A 367 42.55 47.71 3.36
C SER A 367 43.49 46.76 2.63
N CYS A 368 43.83 45.60 3.20
CA CYS A 368 44.81 44.67 2.62
C CYS A 368 44.14 43.29 2.47
N GLY A 369 43.35 43.11 1.41
CA GLY A 369 42.55 41.91 1.17
C GLY A 369 43.34 40.63 0.89
N ASN A 370 44.15 40.16 1.85
CA ASN A 370 44.78 38.84 1.83
C ASN A 370 44.55 38.11 3.17
N PRO A 371 44.02 36.87 3.14
CA PRO A 371 43.99 36.02 4.32
C PRO A 371 45.35 35.34 4.47
N MET A 372 46.08 35.65 5.54
CA MET A 372 47.19 34.79 5.96
C MET A 372 46.88 34.12 7.29
N ALA A 373 46.84 32.79 7.19
CA ALA A 373 46.91 31.86 8.28
C ALA A 373 48.14 32.15 9.16
N ALA A 374 47.87 32.48 10.42
CA ALA A 374 48.80 32.30 11.51
C ALA A 374 47.98 31.81 12.72
N MET A 375 47.84 30.49 12.78
CA MET A 375 47.53 29.78 14.02
C MET A 375 48.75 29.88 14.96
N GLU A 376 48.49 29.65 16.25
CA GLU A 376 49.44 29.41 17.34
C GLU A 376 49.99 30.63 18.08
N ALA A 377 49.14 31.21 18.94
CA ALA A 377 49.44 31.50 20.35
C ALA A 377 48.21 32.17 21.00
N VAL A 378 47.07 31.48 21.00
CA VAL A 378 45.93 31.85 21.84
C VAL A 378 45.80 30.74 22.85
N ALA A 379 45.81 31.09 24.13
CA ALA A 379 45.55 30.17 25.24
C ALA A 379 44.38 29.25 24.86
N ILE A 380 44.67 27.94 24.74
CA ILE A 380 43.70 26.94 24.31
C ILE A 380 42.53 26.97 25.29
N ASN A 381 41.43 27.57 24.87
CA ASN A 381 40.25 27.70 25.69
C ASN A 381 39.32 26.52 25.33
N PRO A 382 39.05 25.57 26.24
CA PRO A 382 38.18 24.41 25.97
C PRO A 382 36.79 24.81 25.44
N ILE A 383 36.36 26.02 25.80
CA ILE A 383 35.11 26.67 25.36
C ILE A 383 35.13 26.98 23.85
N GLU A 384 36.28 27.31 23.27
CA GLU A 384 36.38 27.62 21.84
C GLU A 384 36.21 26.36 20.98
N TYR A 385 36.83 25.25 21.38
CA TYR A 385 36.63 23.94 20.75
C TYR A 385 35.20 23.45 20.86
N LEU A 386 34.54 23.67 22.01
CA LEU A 386 33.14 23.33 22.19
C LEU A 386 32.26 24.10 21.19
N ARG A 387 32.45 25.42 21.07
CA ARG A 387 31.71 26.28 20.14
C ARG A 387 31.97 25.90 18.67
N LYS A 388 33.21 25.54 18.33
CA LYS A 388 33.59 25.05 17.00
C LYS A 388 32.96 23.69 16.69
N GLY A 389 32.89 22.79 17.68
CA GLY A 389 32.17 21.53 17.55
C GLY A 389 30.68 21.76 17.26
N GLU A 390 30.04 22.69 17.97
CA GLU A 390 28.64 23.04 17.72
C GLU A 390 28.39 23.62 16.32
N THR A 391 29.31 24.42 15.77
CA THR A 391 29.16 24.93 14.39
C THR A 391 29.30 23.81 13.36
N PHE A 392 30.21 22.86 13.55
CA PHE A 392 30.31 21.67 12.69
C PHE A 392 29.09 20.76 12.80
N ALA A 393 28.57 20.53 14.01
CA ALA A 393 27.36 19.74 14.22
C ALA A 393 26.15 20.37 13.51
N LYS A 394 25.98 21.70 13.59
CA LYS A 394 24.94 22.43 12.85
C LYS A 394 25.12 22.36 11.33
N ALA A 395 26.36 22.26 10.85
CA ALA A 395 26.67 22.04 9.44
C ALA A 395 26.54 20.57 8.99
N GLY A 396 26.15 19.66 9.88
CA GLY A 396 25.99 18.23 9.60
C GLY A 396 27.30 17.44 9.49
N LYS A 397 28.45 18.05 9.84
CA LYS A 397 29.77 17.42 9.85
C LYS A 397 30.06 16.83 11.23
N TYR A 398 29.44 15.69 11.52
CA TYR A 398 29.44 15.12 12.87
C TYR A 398 30.80 14.53 13.27
N GLU A 399 31.57 13.96 12.34
CA GLU A 399 32.94 13.49 12.63
C GLU A 399 33.86 14.64 13.04
N ASP A 400 33.83 15.75 12.30
CA ASP A 400 34.61 16.96 12.62
C ASP A 400 34.14 17.57 13.97
N ALA A 401 32.84 17.53 14.25
CA ALA A 401 32.30 17.95 15.55
C ALA A 401 32.83 17.08 16.70
N ILE A 402 32.86 15.75 16.52
CA ILE A 402 33.39 14.81 17.53
C ILE A 402 34.87 15.10 17.82
N THR A 403 35.70 15.36 16.81
CA THR A 403 37.11 15.71 17.04
C THR A 403 37.26 16.99 17.86
N CYS A 404 36.41 17.99 17.63
CA CYS A 404 36.40 19.21 18.45
C CYS A 404 35.95 18.93 19.89
N TYR A 405 34.94 18.09 20.10
CA TYR A 405 34.50 17.68 21.44
C TYR A 405 35.56 16.85 22.16
N ASP A 406 36.32 16.02 21.43
CA ASP A 406 37.45 15.26 21.99
C ASP A 406 38.55 16.18 22.51
N GLU A 407 38.89 17.25 21.77
CA GLU A 407 39.84 18.25 22.26
C GLU A 407 39.31 18.97 23.51
N THR A 408 38.02 19.32 23.58
CA THR A 408 37.43 19.86 24.81
C THR A 408 37.55 18.88 25.99
N LEU A 409 37.25 17.60 25.76
CA LEU A 409 37.29 16.57 26.81
C LEU A 409 38.71 16.18 27.25
N LYS A 410 39.74 16.41 26.43
CA LYS A 410 41.15 16.27 26.85
C LYS A 410 41.55 17.29 27.90
N HIS A 411 41.00 18.50 27.81
CA HIS A 411 41.31 19.59 28.74
C HIS A 411 40.35 19.63 29.93
N ASP A 412 39.09 19.26 29.72
CA ASP A 412 38.04 19.17 30.75
C ASP A 412 37.23 17.88 30.57
N ALA A 413 37.71 16.81 31.20
CA ALA A 413 37.13 15.47 31.09
C ALA A 413 35.73 15.34 31.69
N VAL A 414 35.31 16.28 32.53
CA VAL A 414 34.02 16.28 33.24
C VAL A 414 33.06 17.30 32.62
N ASN A 415 33.40 17.83 31.45
CA ASN A 415 32.56 18.79 30.74
C ASN A 415 31.26 18.13 30.25
N GLU A 416 30.18 18.31 31.02
CA GLU A 416 28.88 17.71 30.75
C GLU A 416 28.35 18.06 29.35
N ILE A 417 28.53 19.31 28.91
CA ILE A 417 28.05 19.79 27.62
C ILE A 417 28.81 19.10 26.47
N ALA A 418 30.13 18.98 26.58
CA ALA A 418 30.93 18.28 25.59
C ALA A 418 30.58 16.78 25.52
N LEU A 419 30.35 16.12 26.66
CA LEU A 419 29.90 14.72 26.71
C LEU A 419 28.53 14.53 26.05
N LEU A 420 27.57 15.39 26.37
CA LEU A 420 26.22 15.39 25.78
C LEU A 420 26.28 15.60 24.27
N ARG A 421 26.98 16.64 23.82
CA ARG A 421 27.10 16.98 22.39
C ARG A 421 27.83 15.91 21.58
N LYS A 422 28.86 15.29 22.18
CA LYS A 422 29.54 14.14 21.57
C LYS A 422 28.62 12.93 21.47
N GLY A 423 27.84 12.63 22.51
CA GLY A 423 26.80 11.60 22.49
C GLY A 423 25.77 11.84 21.38
N GLU A 424 25.32 13.10 21.22
CA GLU A 424 24.38 13.51 20.18
C GLU A 424 24.96 13.32 18.78
N ALA A 425 26.21 13.75 18.54
CA ALA A 425 26.88 13.55 17.26
C ALA A 425 27.07 12.05 16.93
N LEU A 426 27.43 11.22 17.91
CA LEU A 426 27.56 9.77 17.74
C LEU A 426 26.21 9.09 17.46
N HIS A 427 25.13 9.53 18.10
CA HIS A 427 23.76 9.10 17.81
C HIS A 427 23.39 9.45 16.36
N LYS A 428 23.69 10.66 15.89
CA LYS A 428 23.46 11.08 14.49
C LYS A 428 24.25 10.27 13.46
N LEU A 429 25.42 9.74 13.84
CA LEU A 429 26.24 8.84 13.01
C LEU A 429 25.85 7.36 13.12
N GLY A 430 24.81 7.02 13.89
CA GLY A 430 24.39 5.62 14.10
C GLY A 430 25.33 4.80 14.97
N LYS A 431 26.27 5.43 15.68
CA LYS A 431 27.21 4.77 16.62
C LYS A 431 26.59 4.68 18.01
N TRP A 432 25.49 3.95 18.12
CA TRP A 432 24.61 3.94 19.30
C TRP A 432 25.30 3.46 20.59
N GLY A 433 26.12 2.41 20.51
CA GLY A 433 26.80 1.85 21.70
C GLY A 433 27.72 2.88 22.37
N SER A 434 28.53 3.57 21.57
CA SER A 434 29.38 4.66 22.06
C SER A 434 28.56 5.88 22.51
N ALA A 435 27.46 6.20 21.82
CA ALA A 435 26.57 7.29 22.23
C ALA A 435 25.99 7.07 23.63
N VAL A 436 25.47 5.87 23.92
CA VAL A 436 24.92 5.53 25.25
C VAL A 436 25.98 5.63 26.34
N GLN A 437 27.23 5.24 26.06
CA GLN A 437 28.33 5.36 27.03
C GLN A 437 28.55 6.82 27.43
N TYR A 438 28.71 7.73 26.46
CA TYR A 438 28.92 9.16 26.74
C TYR A 438 27.71 9.84 27.39
N VAL A 439 26.51 9.42 27.01
CA VAL A 439 25.25 9.88 27.65
C VAL A 439 25.16 9.40 29.10
N ASN A 440 25.52 8.14 29.39
CA ASN A 440 25.55 7.63 30.76
C ASN A 440 26.63 8.33 31.60
N THR A 441 27.79 8.66 31.03
CA THR A 441 28.80 9.44 31.76
C THR A 441 28.33 10.87 32.05
N ALA A 442 27.63 11.51 31.11
CA ALA A 442 27.02 12.82 31.35
C ALA A 442 25.96 12.76 32.46
N LEU A 443 25.12 11.71 32.48
CA LEU A 443 24.12 11.49 33.55
C LEU A 443 24.75 11.14 34.90
N LYS A 444 25.95 10.56 34.95
CA LYS A 444 26.68 10.37 36.22
C LYS A 444 27.13 11.69 36.83
N ILE A 445 27.44 12.68 36.00
CA ILE A 445 27.84 14.03 36.43
C ILE A 445 26.61 14.82 36.86
N ASN A 446 25.56 14.80 36.04
CA ASN A 446 24.29 15.46 36.31
C ASN A 446 23.10 14.54 36.00
N PRO A 447 22.60 13.81 37.01
CA PRO A 447 21.51 12.85 36.83
C PRO A 447 20.19 13.49 36.38
N ASN A 448 20.01 14.79 36.64
CA ASN A 448 18.76 15.51 36.39
C ASN A 448 18.80 16.38 35.13
N ASN A 449 19.84 16.26 34.29
CA ASN A 449 19.86 16.99 33.02
C ASN A 449 18.80 16.43 32.06
N ILE A 450 17.76 17.22 31.82
CA ILE A 450 16.63 16.87 30.95
C ILE A 450 17.08 16.61 29.51
N ASP A 451 18.01 17.39 28.94
CA ASP A 451 18.49 17.21 27.57
C ASP A 451 19.24 15.88 27.41
N THR A 452 20.03 15.52 28.42
CA THR A 452 20.76 14.24 28.47
C THR A 452 19.81 13.05 28.63
N LEU A 453 18.79 13.16 29.50
CA LEU A 453 17.74 12.16 29.65
C LEU A 453 16.92 12.00 28.35
N ILE A 454 16.58 13.11 27.68
CA ILE A 454 15.89 13.11 26.39
C ILE A 454 16.73 12.38 25.34
N LEU A 455 18.04 12.63 25.28
CA LEU A 455 18.93 11.94 24.34
C LEU A 455 19.01 10.44 24.64
N LYS A 456 19.08 10.05 25.92
CA LYS A 456 19.02 8.64 26.33
C LYS A 456 17.73 7.96 25.88
N ALA A 457 16.59 8.60 26.13
CA ALA A 457 15.28 8.09 25.71
C ALA A 457 15.17 7.99 24.17
N LYS A 458 15.71 8.97 23.41
CA LYS A 458 15.79 8.89 21.94
C LYS A 458 16.62 7.70 21.46
N ILE A 459 17.78 7.44 22.07
CA ILE A 459 18.61 6.30 21.72
C ILE A 459 17.87 4.97 22.00
N LEU A 460 17.11 4.89 23.10
CA LEU A 460 16.31 3.72 23.47
C LEU A 460 15.09 3.53 22.55
N ASP A 461 14.40 4.61 22.21
CA ASP A 461 13.31 4.65 21.22
C ASP A 461 13.78 4.09 19.86
N ASP A 462 14.95 4.52 19.37
CA ASP A 462 15.52 4.07 18.10
C ASP A 462 15.98 2.60 18.12
N ARG A 463 16.01 1.98 19.32
CA ARG A 463 16.37 0.57 19.53
C ARG A 463 15.17 -0.29 19.95
N ASP A 464 13.96 0.22 19.84
CA ASP A 464 12.71 -0.45 20.24
C ASP A 464 12.69 -0.94 21.72
N ARG A 465 13.51 -0.33 22.59
CA ARG A 465 13.51 -0.58 24.05
C ARG A 465 12.48 0.33 24.74
N LEU A 466 11.22 0.08 24.41
CA LEU A 466 10.08 0.90 24.86
C LEU A 466 9.90 0.88 26.39
N ASP A 467 10.22 -0.26 27.03
CA ASP A 467 10.24 -0.46 28.48
C ASP A 467 11.14 0.57 29.19
N LYS A 468 12.44 0.55 28.86
CA LYS A 468 13.44 1.45 29.45
C LYS A 468 13.22 2.90 29.01
N SER A 469 12.71 3.13 27.79
CA SER A 469 12.39 4.47 27.29
C SER A 469 11.25 5.13 28.10
N MET A 470 10.19 4.37 28.44
CA MET A 470 9.09 4.89 29.27
C MET A 470 9.55 5.28 30.67
N GLU A 471 10.43 4.49 31.30
CA GLU A 471 10.99 4.84 32.60
C GLU A 471 11.71 6.20 32.54
N ILE A 472 12.52 6.43 31.51
CA ILE A 472 13.24 7.70 31.34
C ILE A 472 12.29 8.86 31.03
N TYR A 473 11.26 8.66 30.20
CA TYR A 473 10.24 9.69 29.99
C TYR A 473 9.45 10.01 31.26
N SER A 474 9.17 9.01 32.10
CA SER A 474 8.52 9.22 33.40
C SER A 474 9.41 10.02 34.36
N GLN A 475 10.73 9.78 34.34
CA GLN A 475 11.70 10.56 35.10
C GLN A 475 11.76 12.02 34.62
N ILE A 476 11.74 12.26 33.30
CA ILE A 476 11.68 13.61 32.74
C ILE A 476 10.41 14.34 33.19
N LEU A 477 9.25 13.68 33.15
CA LEU A 477 7.98 14.28 33.58
C LEU A 477 7.88 14.49 35.10
N ALA A 478 8.64 13.73 35.89
CA ALA A 478 8.77 13.99 37.33
C ALA A 478 9.61 15.24 37.61
N LEU A 479 10.62 15.52 36.78
CA LEU A 479 11.47 16.72 36.88
C LEU A 479 10.82 17.96 36.27
N ASP A 480 10.14 17.82 35.12
CA ASP A 480 9.43 18.86 34.40
C ASP A 480 8.05 18.36 33.93
N PRO A 481 7.01 18.54 34.76
CA PRO A 481 5.66 18.10 34.43
C PRO A 481 5.03 18.78 33.21
N GLU A 482 5.57 19.91 32.73
CA GLU A 482 5.06 20.62 31.54
C GLU A 482 5.89 20.35 30.27
N ASN A 483 6.81 19.39 30.32
CA ASN A 483 7.61 19.02 29.17
C ASN A 483 6.77 18.41 28.04
N ALA A 484 6.36 19.25 27.07
CA ALA A 484 5.52 18.85 25.94
C ALA A 484 6.16 17.73 25.10
N PHE A 485 7.50 17.73 24.99
CA PHE A 485 8.24 16.70 24.26
C PHE A 485 8.10 15.33 24.94
N ALA A 486 8.34 15.25 26.24
CA ALA A 486 8.22 14.01 27.01
C ALA A 486 6.77 13.51 27.06
N LYS A 487 5.77 14.38 27.23
CA LYS A 487 4.33 14.00 27.20
C LYS A 487 3.97 13.33 25.86
N SER A 488 4.27 13.99 24.74
CA SER A 488 3.94 13.47 23.41
C SER A 488 4.68 12.17 23.09
N LYS A 489 5.93 12.04 23.54
CA LYS A 489 6.71 10.83 23.35
C LYS A 489 6.21 9.68 24.21
N MET A 490 5.93 9.92 25.49
CA MET A 490 5.38 8.91 26.40
C MET A 490 4.03 8.37 25.93
N GLU A 491 3.15 9.22 25.39
CA GLU A 491 1.88 8.78 24.80
C GLU A 491 2.10 7.87 23.57
N LYS A 492 3.05 8.21 22.70
CA LYS A 492 3.38 7.37 21.53
C LYS A 492 4.03 6.05 21.93
N VAL A 493 4.94 6.08 22.90
CA VAL A 493 5.64 4.89 23.39
C VAL A 493 4.68 3.98 24.14
N SER A 494 3.76 4.52 24.93
CA SER A 494 2.74 3.72 25.63
C SER A 494 1.76 3.07 24.65
N GLN A 495 1.33 3.77 23.59
CA GLN A 495 0.54 3.17 22.51
C GLN A 495 1.29 2.01 21.84
N LYS A 496 2.55 2.22 21.45
CA LYS A 496 3.38 1.16 20.86
C LYS A 496 3.65 0.00 21.81
N PHE A 497 3.81 0.27 23.11
CA PHE A 497 4.03 -0.75 24.13
C PHE A 497 2.78 -1.58 24.37
N VAL A 498 1.59 -0.95 24.39
CA VAL A 498 0.30 -1.66 24.42
C VAL A 498 0.16 -2.52 23.17
N GLU A 499 0.47 -2.01 21.98
CA GLU A 499 0.47 -2.81 20.75
C GLU A 499 1.45 -3.99 20.84
N ALA A 500 2.70 -3.77 21.29
CA ALA A 500 3.70 -4.83 21.42
C ALA A 500 3.33 -5.88 22.51
N ALA A 501 2.72 -5.44 23.61
CA ALA A 501 2.23 -6.32 24.66
C ALA A 501 1.03 -7.16 24.17
N GLU A 502 0.09 -6.53 23.44
CA GLU A 502 -0.99 -7.25 22.76
C GLU A 502 -0.44 -8.26 21.75
N GLU A 503 0.68 -7.95 21.07
CA GLU A 503 1.35 -8.88 20.16
C GLU A 503 2.03 -10.05 20.87
N ALA A 504 2.70 -9.80 21.99
CA ALA A 504 3.34 -10.85 22.80
C ALA A 504 2.31 -11.79 23.45
N GLU A 505 1.20 -11.25 23.96
CA GLU A 505 0.07 -12.05 24.43
C GLU A 505 -0.58 -12.86 23.30
N LEU A 506 -0.62 -12.30 22.08
CA LEU A 506 -1.08 -13.06 20.92
C LEU A 506 -0.09 -14.17 20.54
N GLU A 507 1.22 -13.91 20.53
CA GLU A 507 2.23 -14.90 20.15
C GLU A 507 2.24 -16.09 21.12
N THR A 508 2.13 -15.83 22.42
CA THR A 508 1.97 -16.90 23.43
C THR A 508 0.67 -17.70 23.22
N ALA A 509 -0.45 -17.04 22.91
CA ALA A 509 -1.70 -17.72 22.59
C ALA A 509 -1.61 -18.55 21.29
N GLU A 510 -0.88 -18.07 20.28
CA GLU A 510 -0.64 -18.79 19.02
C GLU A 510 0.16 -20.08 19.27
N ASP A 511 1.25 -20.00 20.04
CA ASP A 511 2.09 -21.15 20.39
C ASP A 511 1.29 -22.23 21.14
N ILE A 512 0.47 -21.83 22.11
CA ILE A 512 -0.41 -22.74 22.87
C ILE A 512 -1.42 -23.43 21.95
N LEU A 513 -2.03 -22.68 21.03
CA LEU A 513 -3.00 -23.24 20.08
C LEU A 513 -2.33 -24.21 19.08
N GLU A 514 -1.10 -23.93 18.64
CA GLU A 514 -0.31 -24.86 17.81
C GLU A 514 0.03 -26.15 18.56
N GLU A 515 0.45 -26.06 19.82
CA GLU A 515 0.67 -27.23 20.67
C GLU A 515 -0.60 -28.08 20.82
N PHE A 516 -1.75 -27.44 21.06
CA PHE A 516 -3.02 -28.14 21.19
C PHE A 516 -3.42 -28.87 19.91
N MET A 517 -3.19 -28.27 18.74
CA MET A 517 -3.49 -28.90 17.45
C MET A 517 -2.63 -30.12 17.14
N CYS A 518 -1.52 -30.34 17.86
CA CYS A 518 -0.72 -31.55 17.73
C CYS A 518 -1.41 -32.78 18.34
N VAL A 519 -2.42 -32.57 19.20
CA VAL A 519 -3.17 -33.66 19.83
C VAL A 519 -4.24 -34.20 18.87
N PRO A 520 -4.28 -35.52 18.62
CA PRO A 520 -5.27 -36.14 17.73
C PRO A 520 -6.72 -35.81 18.13
N GLY A 521 -7.47 -35.24 17.19
CA GLY A 521 -8.88 -34.86 17.39
C GLY A 521 -9.09 -33.39 17.77
N ILE A 522 -8.03 -32.63 18.05
CA ILE A 522 -8.06 -31.19 18.25
C ILE A 522 -7.75 -30.49 16.92
N GLY A 523 -8.75 -29.87 16.30
CA GLY A 523 -8.54 -28.91 15.20
C GLY A 523 -8.65 -27.48 15.71
N LEU A 524 -8.36 -26.48 14.86
CA LEU A 524 -8.34 -25.06 15.24
C LEU A 524 -9.57 -24.63 16.06
N ALA A 525 -10.78 -24.99 15.63
CA ALA A 525 -12.02 -24.62 16.32
C ALA A 525 -12.15 -25.21 17.74
N ARG A 526 -11.53 -26.38 17.99
CA ARG A 526 -11.49 -27.01 19.31
C ARG A 526 -10.33 -26.49 20.15
N ALA A 527 -9.18 -26.23 19.53
CA ALA A 527 -8.05 -25.58 20.19
C ALA A 527 -8.46 -24.21 20.75
N THR A 528 -9.17 -23.40 19.95
CA THR A 528 -9.70 -22.10 20.40
C THR A 528 -10.73 -22.27 21.51
N ALA A 529 -11.65 -23.23 21.38
CA ALA A 529 -12.65 -23.48 22.42
C ALA A 529 -12.02 -23.95 23.75
N LEU A 530 -10.93 -24.72 23.70
CA LEU A 530 -10.17 -25.13 24.88
C LEU A 530 -9.45 -23.93 25.52
N TYR A 531 -8.81 -23.10 24.70
CA TYR A 531 -8.16 -21.88 25.19
C TYR A 531 -9.17 -20.94 25.86
N ASP A 532 -10.33 -20.70 25.21
CA ASP A 532 -11.43 -19.90 25.76
C ASP A 532 -12.02 -20.49 27.04
N ALA A 533 -11.96 -21.81 27.21
CA ALA A 533 -12.36 -22.51 28.42
C ALA A 533 -11.31 -22.45 29.55
N GLY A 534 -10.20 -21.75 29.35
CA GLY A 534 -9.16 -21.52 30.35
C GLY A 534 -7.97 -22.49 30.28
N PHE A 535 -7.88 -23.35 29.26
CA PHE A 535 -6.70 -24.18 29.05
C PHE A 535 -5.62 -23.36 28.34
N THR A 536 -4.74 -22.70 29.10
CA THR A 536 -3.68 -21.82 28.57
C THR A 536 -2.29 -22.45 28.56
N SER A 537 -2.18 -23.76 28.77
CA SER A 537 -0.91 -24.47 28.61
C SER A 537 -1.12 -25.96 28.37
N MET A 538 -0.13 -26.61 27.75
CA MET A 538 -0.14 -28.05 27.53
C MET A 538 -0.17 -28.85 28.85
N ALA A 539 0.43 -28.30 29.91
CA ALA A 539 0.38 -28.89 31.26
C ALA A 539 -1.04 -28.89 31.84
N MET A 540 -1.80 -27.80 31.65
CA MET A 540 -3.21 -27.74 32.05
C MET A 540 -4.06 -28.73 31.26
N LEU A 541 -3.84 -28.82 29.95
CA LEU A 541 -4.58 -29.74 29.09
C LEU A 541 -4.29 -31.22 29.43
N LYS A 542 -3.03 -31.56 29.77
CA LYS A 542 -2.65 -32.91 30.24
C LYS A 542 -3.27 -33.29 31.59
N LYS A 543 -3.58 -32.32 32.45
CA LYS A 543 -4.25 -32.55 33.75
C LYS A 543 -5.78 -32.57 33.65
N ALA A 544 -6.34 -32.18 32.52
CA ALA A 544 -7.79 -32.12 32.33
C ALA A 544 -8.45 -33.52 32.39
N SER A 545 -9.50 -33.64 33.19
CA SER A 545 -10.37 -34.83 33.20
C SER A 545 -11.26 -34.88 31.95
N GLU A 546 -11.74 -36.08 31.59
CA GLU A 546 -12.65 -36.24 30.44
C GLU A 546 -13.94 -35.41 30.61
N GLU A 547 -14.41 -35.24 31.83
CA GLU A 547 -15.61 -34.45 32.17
C GLU A 547 -15.39 -32.96 31.93
N GLN A 548 -14.21 -32.43 32.29
CA GLN A 548 -13.83 -31.05 32.02
C GLN A 548 -13.70 -30.77 30.51
N LEU A 549 -13.22 -31.75 29.73
CA LEU A 549 -13.13 -31.61 28.27
C LEU A 549 -14.50 -31.62 27.60
N VAL A 550 -15.47 -32.40 28.10
CA VAL A 550 -16.84 -32.45 27.56
C VAL A 550 -17.62 -31.16 27.85
N GLY A 551 -17.24 -30.43 28.90
CA GLY A 551 -17.80 -29.11 29.20
C GLY A 551 -17.47 -28.03 28.15
N VAL A 552 -16.49 -28.29 27.27
CA VAL A 552 -16.04 -27.34 26.25
C VAL A 552 -16.88 -27.43 24.98
N LYS A 553 -17.34 -26.28 24.49
CA LYS A 553 -18.20 -26.18 23.31
C LYS A 553 -17.58 -26.86 22.09
N GLY A 554 -18.25 -27.88 21.55
CA GLY A 554 -17.80 -28.61 20.35
C GLY A 554 -16.94 -29.85 20.62
N ILE A 555 -16.77 -30.23 21.90
CA ILE A 555 -16.12 -31.48 22.32
C ILE A 555 -17.19 -32.45 22.86
N SER A 556 -17.47 -33.52 22.12
CA SER A 556 -18.36 -34.60 22.58
C SER A 556 -17.59 -35.61 23.44
N LYS A 557 -18.29 -36.46 24.21
CA LYS A 557 -17.68 -37.57 24.98
C LYS A 557 -16.71 -38.42 24.16
N GLY A 558 -17.07 -38.74 22.91
CA GLY A 558 -16.22 -39.51 22.00
C GLY A 558 -14.96 -38.76 21.55
N ILE A 559 -15.02 -37.43 21.46
CA ILE A 559 -13.87 -36.58 21.12
C ILE A 559 -12.98 -36.39 22.36
N ALA A 560 -13.55 -36.15 23.54
CA ALA A 560 -12.82 -36.04 24.80
C ALA A 560 -11.96 -37.30 25.07
N LYS A 561 -12.55 -38.49 24.86
CA LYS A 561 -11.83 -39.76 24.98
C LYS A 561 -10.68 -39.91 23.97
N LYS A 562 -10.85 -39.41 22.75
CA LYS A 562 -9.78 -39.40 21.72
C LYS A 562 -8.66 -38.43 22.08
N ILE A 563 -9.01 -37.25 22.59
CA ILE A 563 -8.06 -36.25 23.07
C ILE A 563 -7.25 -36.84 24.22
N ARG A 564 -7.90 -37.42 25.23
CA ARG A 564 -7.26 -38.05 26.39
C ARG A 564 -6.27 -39.15 25.96
N LYS A 565 -6.72 -40.06 25.09
CA LYS A 565 -5.87 -41.11 24.53
C LYS A 565 -4.68 -40.57 23.74
N GLY A 566 -4.86 -39.44 23.05
CA GLY A 566 -3.78 -38.74 22.33
C GLY A 566 -2.77 -38.06 23.27
N LEU A 567 -3.25 -37.52 24.40
CA LEU A 567 -2.43 -36.88 25.43
C LEU A 567 -1.58 -37.89 26.21
N ASP A 568 -2.12 -39.08 26.48
CA ASP A 568 -1.40 -40.13 27.21
C ASP A 568 -0.30 -40.78 26.35
N GLY A 569 -0.33 -40.57 25.02
CA GLY A 569 0.70 -41.05 24.08
C GLY A 569 1.81 -40.04 23.74
N LEU A 570 1.74 -38.82 24.28
CA LEU A 570 2.66 -37.68 24.09
C LEU A 570 3.40 -37.36 25.40
#